data_AF-A0A968D2Z6-F1
#
_entry.id   AF-A0A968D2Z6-F1
#
_cell.length_a   1.000
_cell.length_b   1.000
_cell.length_c   1.000
_cell.angle_alpha   90.00
_cell.angle_beta   90.00
_cell.angle_gamma   90.00
#
_symmetry.space_group_name_H-M   'P 1'
#
loop_
_entity.id
_entity.type
_entity.pdbx_description
1 polymer ?
#
loop_
_entity_poly.entity_id
_entity_poly.type
_entity_poly.pdbx_seq_one_letter_code
_entity_poly.pdbx_strand_id
1 'polypeptide(L)'
;LARFKKSLEDWTGKPITNGDLDRGISTMNRNRELMRKVSEYRKLNPPKISGLEAMEMVLASQVSDKEEHSKLLEQLLQELP
;
A
#
# COMPACT_ATOMS: atom_id res chain seq x y z
N LEU A 1 12.65 -6.45 16.21
CA LEU A 1 13.00 -5.65 15.01
C LEU A 1 14.47 -5.81 14.62
N ALA A 2 15.45 -5.50 15.48
CA ALA A 2 16.87 -5.62 15.15
C ALA A 2 17.31 -7.03 14.65
N ARG A 3 16.87 -8.11 15.30
CA ARG A 3 17.15 -9.49 14.85
C ARG A 3 16.61 -9.78 13.45
N PHE A 4 15.38 -9.33 13.17
CA PHE A 4 14.74 -9.55 11.87
C PHE A 4 15.46 -8.80 10.75
N LYS A 5 15.83 -7.53 11.00
CA LYS A 5 16.67 -6.73 10.09
C LYS A 5 17.95 -7.49 9.76
N LYS A 6 18.68 -7.95 10.79
CA LYS A 6 19.94 -8.67 10.62
C LYS A 6 19.77 -9.95 9.78
N SER A 7 18.74 -10.76 10.06
CA SER A 7 18.46 -11.96 9.25
C SER A 7 18.19 -11.66 7.77
N LEU A 8 17.52 -10.54 7.45
CA LEU A 8 17.30 -10.12 6.06
C LEU A 8 18.59 -9.61 5.40
N GLU A 9 19.40 -8.84 6.12
CA GLU A 9 20.72 -8.38 5.62
C GLU A 9 21.63 -9.58 5.32
N ASP A 10 21.63 -10.59 6.19
CA ASP A 10 22.41 -11.82 6.00
C ASP A 10 21.90 -12.65 4.82
N TRP A 11 20.58 -12.76 4.65
CA TRP A 11 19.97 -13.47 3.52
C TRP A 11 20.20 -12.78 2.18
N THR A 12 20.09 -11.46 2.14
CA THR A 12 20.21 -10.66 0.91
C THR A 12 21.65 -10.25 0.58
N GLY A 13 22.57 -10.38 1.55
CA GLY A 13 23.95 -9.91 1.44
C GLY A 13 24.09 -8.39 1.36
N LYS A 14 23.06 -7.64 1.74
CA LYS A 14 23.00 -6.18 1.62
C LYS A 14 22.62 -5.52 2.94
N PRO A 15 23.37 -4.50 3.41
CA PRO A 15 22.96 -3.74 4.58
C PRO A 15 21.70 -2.92 4.28
N ILE A 16 20.81 -2.81 5.27
CA ILE A 16 19.62 -1.97 5.22
C ILE A 16 19.96 -0.68 5.98
N THR A 17 20.14 0.41 5.24
CA THR A 17 20.47 1.73 5.81
C THR A 17 19.23 2.41 6.40
N ASN A 18 19.43 3.45 7.21
CA ASN A 18 18.31 4.27 7.69
C ASN A 18 17.55 4.92 6.52
N GLY A 19 18.26 5.36 5.47
CA GLY A 19 17.62 5.90 4.27
C GLY A 19 16.76 4.86 3.54
N ASP A 20 17.12 3.57 3.57
CA ASP A 20 16.28 2.50 2.99
C ASP A 20 15.00 2.30 3.81
N LEU A 21 15.10 2.38 5.13
CA LEU A 21 13.95 2.31 6.04
C LEU A 21 13.02 3.51 5.82
N ASP A 22 13.56 4.72 5.75
CA ASP A 22 12.76 5.93 5.54
C ASP A 22 11.99 5.87 4.22
N ARG A 23 12.64 5.41 3.14
CA ARG A 23 11.98 5.19 1.85
C ARG A 23 10.89 4.13 1.95
N GLY A 24 11.19 2.96 2.53
CA GLY A 24 10.21 1.89 2.69
C GLY A 24 8.99 2.29 3.54
N ILE A 25 9.21 3.06 4.60
CA ILE A 25 8.14 3.63 5.45
C ILE A 25 7.28 4.58 4.62
N SER A 26 7.90 5.49 3.86
CA SER A 26 7.18 6.44 3.00
C SER A 26 6.31 5.72 1.97
N THR A 27 6.86 4.75 1.24
CA THR A 27 6.14 3.94 0.25
C THR A 27 4.92 3.23 0.87
N MET A 28 5.11 2.58 2.02
CA MET A 28 4.02 1.87 2.70
C MET A 28 2.95 2.83 3.25
N ASN A 29 3.35 3.98 3.77
CA ASN A 29 2.42 4.97 4.30
C ASN A 29 1.58 5.62 3.20
N ARG A 30 2.18 5.97 2.06
CA ARG A 30 1.46 6.46 0.88
C ARG A 30 0.37 5.48 0.44
N ASN A 31 0.72 4.20 0.30
CA ASN A 31 -0.24 3.16 -0.09
C ASN A 31 -1.41 3.04 0.91
N ARG A 32 -1.11 3.03 2.21
CA ARG A 32 -2.14 2.97 3.28
C ARG A 32 -3.06 4.18 3.29
N GLU A 33 -2.51 5.36 3.05
CA GLU A 33 -3.30 6.60 2.97
C GLU A 33 -4.27 6.55 1.79
N LEU A 34 -3.81 6.14 0.61
CA LEU A 34 -4.64 6.00 -0.58
C LEU A 34 -5.73 4.94 -0.41
N MET A 35 -5.39 3.77 0.16
CA MET A 35 -6.38 2.74 0.49
C MET A 35 -7.45 3.25 1.47
N ARG A 36 -7.06 4.10 2.44
CA ARG A 36 -8.00 4.72 3.37
C ARG A 36 -8.94 5.68 2.65
N LYS A 37 -8.42 6.54 1.75
CA LYS A 37 -9.24 7.44 0.92
C LYS A 37 -10.27 6.66 0.10
N VAL A 38 -9.84 5.60 -0.58
CA VAL A 38 -10.74 4.72 -1.32
C VAL A 38 -11.80 4.08 -0.40
N SER A 39 -11.42 3.68 0.81
CA SER A 39 -12.37 3.09 1.77
C SER A 39 -13.49 4.03 2.21
N GLU A 40 -13.32 5.35 2.13
CA GLU A 40 -14.38 6.31 2.45
C GLU A 40 -15.53 6.23 1.44
N TYR A 41 -15.25 5.93 0.17
CA TYR A 41 -16.26 5.75 -0.87
C TYR A 41 -17.16 4.53 -0.66
N ARG A 42 -16.64 3.51 0.03
CA ARG A 42 -17.42 2.34 0.47
C ARG A 42 -18.40 2.67 1.60
N LYS A 43 -18.15 3.73 2.37
CA LYS A 43 -19.01 4.14 3.50
C LYS A 43 -20.16 5.06 3.09
N LEU A 44 -20.14 5.59 1.86
CA LEU A 44 -21.20 6.45 1.34
C LEU A 44 -22.53 5.70 1.21
N ASN A 45 -23.63 6.46 1.18
CA ASN A 45 -24.97 5.93 0.94
C ASN A 45 -25.66 6.68 -0.23
N PRO A 46 -25.84 6.06 -1.41
CA PRO A 46 -25.43 4.70 -1.76
C PRO A 46 -23.89 4.58 -1.89
N PRO A 47 -23.32 3.38 -1.65
CA PRO A 47 -21.88 3.17 -1.75
C PRO A 47 -21.40 3.38 -3.20
N LYS A 48 -20.26 4.06 -3.36
CA LYS A 48 -19.63 4.28 -4.68
C LYS A 48 -18.64 3.18 -5.04
N ILE A 49 -18.22 2.40 -4.05
CA ILE A 49 -17.42 1.19 -4.20
C ILE A 49 -18.10 0.07 -3.42
N SER A 50 -18.31 -1.05 -4.08
CA SER A 50 -18.92 -2.24 -3.49
C SER A 50 -17.98 -2.94 -2.51
N GLY A 51 -18.53 -3.84 -1.69
CA GLY A 51 -17.72 -4.68 -0.81
C GLY A 51 -16.77 -5.62 -1.57
N LEU A 52 -17.17 -6.09 -2.75
CA LEU A 52 -16.37 -6.99 -3.58
C LEU A 52 -15.16 -6.25 -4.17
N GLU A 53 -15.37 -5.10 -4.80
CA GLU A 53 -14.30 -4.28 -5.37
C GLU A 53 -13.27 -3.88 -4.29
N ALA A 54 -13.75 -3.51 -3.10
CA ALA A 54 -12.85 -3.20 -1.99
C ALA A 54 -12.01 -4.41 -1.53
N MET A 55 -12.58 -5.63 -1.56
CA MET A 55 -11.85 -6.85 -1.26
C MET A 55 -10.81 -7.17 -2.33
N GLU A 56 -11.16 -7.04 -3.61
CA GLU A 56 -10.26 -7.25 -4.74
C GLU A 56 -9.06 -6.29 -4.69
N MET A 57 -9.30 -5.03 -4.34
CA MET A 57 -8.24 -4.04 -4.11
C MET A 57 -7.29 -4.44 -2.97
N VAL A 58 -7.83 -4.97 -1.86
CA VAL A 58 -6.98 -5.45 -0.75
C VAL A 58 -6.12 -6.63 -1.18
N LEU A 59 -6.69 -7.55 -1.97
CA LEU A 59 -5.95 -8.70 -2.51
C LEU A 59 -4.85 -8.27 -3.47
N ALA A 60 -5.14 -7.36 -4.40
CA ALA A 60 -4.15 -6.79 -5.31
C ALA A 60 -2.99 -6.15 -4.54
N SER A 61 -3.30 -5.40 -3.47
CA SER A 61 -2.28 -4.79 -2.61
C SER A 61 -1.31 -5.83 -2.00
N GLN A 62 -1.73 -7.07 -1.71
CA GLN A 62 -0.84 -8.06 -1.10
C GLN A 62 0.27 -8.58 -2.03
N VAL A 63 0.03 -8.55 -3.35
CA VAL A 63 0.90 -9.19 -4.34
C VAL A 63 1.61 -8.20 -5.26
N SER A 64 1.12 -6.96 -5.34
CA SER A 64 1.71 -5.91 -6.17
C SER A 64 2.82 -5.14 -5.46
N ASP A 65 3.75 -4.59 -6.24
CA ASP A 65 4.66 -3.55 -5.75
C ASP A 65 3.84 -2.35 -5.24
N LYS A 66 4.30 -1.77 -4.13
CA LYS A 66 3.54 -0.74 -3.41
C LYS A 66 3.54 0.61 -4.10
N GLU A 67 4.58 0.94 -4.87
CA GLU A 67 4.59 2.16 -5.67
C GLU A 67 3.65 2.01 -6.87
N GLU A 68 3.66 0.85 -7.53
CA GLU A 68 2.76 0.56 -8.65
C GLU A 68 1.29 0.56 -8.21
N HIS A 69 0.98 -0.17 -7.13
CA HIS A 69 -0.37 -0.18 -6.59
C HIS A 69 -0.82 1.21 -6.14
N SER A 70 0.07 2.03 -5.58
CA SER A 70 -0.27 3.41 -5.21
C SER A 70 -0.63 4.28 -6.42
N LYS A 71 0.07 4.11 -7.57
CA LYS A 71 -0.28 4.82 -8.81
C LYS A 71 -1.67 4.43 -9.31
N LEU A 72 -2.02 3.14 -9.27
CA LEU A 72 -3.35 2.66 -9.67
C LEU A 72 -4.45 3.20 -8.74
N LEU A 73 -4.18 3.27 -7.43
CA LEU A 73 -5.12 3.88 -6.48
C LEU A 73 -5.32 5.39 -6.74
N GLU A 74 -4.26 6.11 -7.11
CA GLU A 74 -4.36 7.52 -7.47
C GLU A 74 -5.19 7.73 -8.74
N GLN A 75 -5.03 6.87 -9.74
CA GLN A 75 -5.88 6.88 -10.94
C GLN A 75 -7.34 6.61 -10.60
N LEU A 76 -7.61 5.56 -9.81
CA LEU A 76 -8.96 5.26 -9.35
C LEU A 76 -9.59 6.45 -8.60
N LEU A 77 -8.84 7.10 -7.70
CA LEU A 77 -9.33 8.28 -6.98
C LEU A 77 -9.62 9.49 -7.87
N GLN A 78 -9.02 9.58 -9.06
CA GLN A 78 -9.35 10.63 -10.05
C GLN A 78 -10.62 10.31 -10.83
N GLU A 79 -10.96 9.03 -10.98
CA GLU A 79 -12.16 8.56 -11.67
C GLU A 79 -13.39 8.49 -10.76
N LEU A 80 -13.18 8.40 -9.44
CA LEU A 80 -14.26 8.42 -8.46
C LEU A 80 -14.93 9.81 -8.37
N PRO A 81 -16.26 9.86 -8.21
CA PRO A 81 -17.04 11.10 -8.18
C PRO A 81 -16.82 11.97 -6.93
#